data_AF-A0A432PTE0-F1
#
_entry.id   AF-A0A432PTE0-F1
#
_cell.length_a   1.000
_cell.length_b   1.000
_cell.length_c   1.000
_cell.angle_alpha   90.00
_cell.angle_beta   90.00
_cell.angle_gamma   90.00
#
_symmetry.space_group_name_H-M   'P 1'
#
loop_
_entity.id
_entity.type
_entity.pdbx_description
1 polymer ?
#
loop_
_entity_poly.entity_id
_entity_poly.type
_entity_poly.pdbx_seq_one_letter_code
_entity_poly.pdbx_strand_id
1 'polypeptide(L)'
;MIKSMGKLHPLMNYFFVGLIFVTYLSYVVYYGFRRHVLFFLHHGLFNHVISAAFAVLVVITGLAQASNPYVQQKVTFIFLFPHKWLGILLLLYTLATFPLIWLKQRDLNWKIGVLVGIVGLGLVISVVTFGWLLRLMFF
;
A
#
# COMPACT_ATOMS: atom_id res chain seq x y z
N MET A 1 -24.02 -24.49 7.56
CA MET A 1 -23.58 -24.13 6.20
C MET A 1 -23.22 -22.64 6.19
N ILE A 2 -21.97 -22.30 6.51
CA ILE A 2 -21.53 -20.89 6.58
C ILE A 2 -21.29 -20.44 5.13
N LYS A 3 -22.21 -19.61 4.64
CA LYS A 3 -22.15 -18.92 3.36
C LYS A 3 -20.79 -18.23 3.29
N SER A 4 -19.92 -18.68 2.38
CA SER A 4 -18.62 -18.07 2.13
C SER A 4 -18.86 -16.62 1.75
N MET A 5 -18.68 -15.70 2.70
CA MET A 5 -18.54 -14.28 2.39
C MET A 5 -17.40 -14.21 1.38
N GLY A 6 -17.73 -13.79 0.16
CA GLY A 6 -16.90 -13.99 -1.03
C GLY A 6 -15.47 -13.57 -0.74
N LYS A 7 -14.54 -14.52 -0.83
CA LYS A 7 -13.12 -14.20 -0.85
C LYS A 7 -12.92 -13.21 -1.98
N LEU A 8 -12.53 -11.97 -1.67
CA LEU A 8 -12.12 -11.01 -2.69
C LEU A 8 -11.14 -11.72 -3.63
N HIS A 9 -11.43 -11.70 -4.92
CA HIS A 9 -10.62 -12.43 -5.89
C HIS A 9 -9.16 -11.93 -5.77
N PRO A 10 -8.14 -12.81 -5.79
CA PRO A 10 -6.74 -12.41 -5.63
C PRO A 10 -6.32 -11.27 -6.56
N LEU A 11 -6.88 -11.21 -7.78
CA LEU A 11 -6.68 -10.11 -8.74
C LEU A 11 -7.04 -8.74 -8.17
N MET A 12 -8.08 -8.65 -7.33
CA MET A 12 -8.50 -7.40 -6.72
C MET A 12 -7.44 -6.87 -5.73
N ASN A 13 -6.80 -7.77 -4.96
CA ASN A 13 -5.71 -7.38 -4.06
C ASN A 13 -4.47 -6.92 -4.85
N TYR A 14 -4.13 -7.60 -5.95
CA TYR A 14 -3.03 -7.19 -6.82
C TYR A 14 -3.31 -5.85 -7.51
N PHE A 15 -4.56 -5.57 -7.88
CA PHE A 15 -4.97 -4.28 -8.44
C PHE A 15 -4.74 -3.13 -7.45
N PHE A 16 -5.15 -3.29 -6.19
CA PHE A 16 -4.94 -2.24 -5.17
C PHE A 16 -3.48 -2.00 -4.85
N VAL A 17 -2.70 -3.07 -4.73
CA VAL A 17 -1.24 -2.95 -4.58
C VAL A 17 -0.63 -2.22 -5.77
N GLY A 18 -1.05 -2.57 -6.99
CA GLY A 18 -0.62 -1.90 -8.22
C GLY A 18 -0.95 -0.40 -8.21
N LEU A 19 -2.13 -0.03 -7.72
CA LEU A 19 -2.53 1.37 -7.60
C LEU A 19 -1.64 2.17 -6.65
N ILE A 20 -1.33 1.61 -5.47
CA ILE A 20 -0.42 2.25 -4.51
C ILE A 20 1.00 2.34 -5.11
N PHE A 21 1.45 1.29 -5.81
CA PHE A 21 2.73 1.30 -6.51
C PHE A 21 2.81 2.44 -7.54
N VAL A 22 1.81 2.56 -8.43
CA VAL A 22 1.77 3.63 -9.44
C VAL A 22 1.68 5.01 -8.79
N THR A 23 0.99 5.13 -7.65
CA THR A 23 0.93 6.38 -6.87
C THR A 23 2.34 6.86 -6.48
N TYR A 24 3.11 6.00 -5.80
CA TYR A 24 4.45 6.40 -5.34
C TYR A 24 5.45 6.52 -6.48
N LEU A 25 5.34 5.68 -7.52
CA LEU A 25 6.14 5.83 -8.74
C LEU A 25 5.91 7.19 -9.40
N SER A 26 4.66 7.66 -9.45
CA SER A 26 4.32 8.97 -10.01
C SER A 26 4.99 10.11 -9.25
N TYR A 27 5.15 10.00 -7.92
CA TYR A 27 5.89 10.98 -7.13
C TYR A 27 7.40 10.94 -7.38
N VAL A 28 7.99 9.75 -7.49
CA VAL A 28 9.40 9.61 -7.88
C VAL A 28 9.64 10.27 -9.23
N VAL A 29 8.78 10.04 -10.21
CA VAL A 29 8.89 10.64 -11.55
C VAL A 29 8.72 12.16 -11.47
N TYR A 30 7.61 12.66 -10.92
CA TYR A 30 7.34 14.10 -10.85
C TYR A 30 8.45 14.88 -10.14
N TYR A 31 8.85 14.46 -8.94
CA TYR A 31 9.89 15.17 -8.18
C TYR A 31 11.31 14.88 -8.70
N GLY A 32 11.56 13.69 -9.25
CA GLY A 32 12.84 13.32 -9.86
C GLY A 32 13.15 14.17 -11.09
N PHE A 33 12.15 14.43 -11.93
CA PHE A 33 12.23 15.38 -13.05
C PHE A 33 12.01 16.83 -12.62
N ARG A 34 12.36 17.19 -11.37
CA ARG A 34 12.31 18.56 -10.85
C ARG A 34 10.99 19.30 -11.13
N ARG A 35 9.87 18.57 -11.11
CA ARG A 35 8.51 19.09 -11.31
C ARG A 35 8.16 19.51 -12.74
N HIS A 36 8.96 19.13 -13.74
CA HIS A 36 8.67 19.46 -15.14
C HIS A 36 7.50 18.66 -15.74
N VAL A 37 7.14 17.51 -15.14
CA VAL A 37 6.14 16.59 -15.71
C VAL A 37 4.86 16.54 -14.86
N LEU A 38 4.07 17.61 -14.94
CA LEU A 38 2.85 17.82 -14.14
C LEU A 38 1.80 16.70 -14.27
N PHE A 39 1.77 15.99 -15.40
CA PHE A 39 0.88 14.84 -15.61
C PHE A 39 0.99 13.81 -14.48
N PHE A 40 2.22 13.46 -14.07
CA PHE A 40 2.46 12.49 -13.01
C PHE A 40 2.02 12.99 -11.64
N LEU A 41 2.07 14.30 -11.38
CA LEU A 41 1.55 14.84 -10.11
C LEU A 41 0.04 14.64 -10.00
N HIS A 42 -0.72 15.03 -11.03
CA HIS A 42 -2.18 14.91 -11.02
C HIS A 42 -2.61 13.45 -10.93
N HIS A 43 -1.97 12.58 -11.72
CA HIS A 43 -2.27 11.15 -11.68
C HIS A 43 -1.91 10.52 -10.34
N GLY A 44 -0.73 10.86 -9.79
CA GLY A 44 -0.30 10.44 -8.46
C GLY A 44 -1.27 10.87 -7.38
N LEU A 45 -1.71 12.14 -7.36
CA LEU A 45 -2.67 12.64 -6.37
C LEU A 45 -4.05 11.98 -6.47
N PHE A 46 -4.58 11.80 -7.68
CA PHE A 46 -5.84 11.09 -7.88
C PHE A 46 -5.75 9.65 -7.37
N ASN A 47 -4.71 8.92 -7.77
CA ASN A 47 -4.49 7.55 -7.31
C ASN A 47 -4.25 7.50 -5.80
N HIS A 48 -3.66 8.53 -5.19
CA HIS A 48 -3.40 8.57 -3.75
C HIS A 48 -4.69 8.68 -2.92
N VAL A 49 -5.68 9.48 -3.37
CA VAL A 49 -7.00 9.55 -2.72
C VAL A 49 -7.64 8.16 -2.69
N ILE A 50 -7.64 7.50 -3.85
CA ILE A 50 -8.23 6.16 -4.00
C ILE A 50 -7.45 5.14 -3.17
N SER A 51 -6.12 5.19 -3.21
CA SER A 51 -5.21 4.36 -2.43
C SER A 51 -5.43 4.50 -0.93
N ALA A 52 -5.64 5.72 -0.44
CA ALA A 52 -5.91 5.97 0.97
C ALA A 52 -7.21 5.31 1.42
N ALA A 53 -8.30 5.44 0.64
CA ALA A 53 -9.58 4.80 0.93
C ALA A 53 -9.46 3.27 0.94
N PHE A 54 -8.82 2.69 -0.08
CA PHE A 54 -8.65 1.23 -0.14
C PHE A 54 -7.68 0.69 0.90
N ALA A 55 -6.61 1.41 1.25
CA ALA A 55 -5.68 0.99 2.28
C ALA A 55 -6.40 0.83 3.64
N VAL A 56 -7.35 1.70 3.97
CA VAL A 56 -8.18 1.58 5.18
C VAL A 56 -9.00 0.28 5.13
N LEU A 57 -9.70 0.03 4.02
CA LEU A 57 -10.52 -1.17 3.85
C LEU A 57 -9.66 -2.46 3.92
N VAL A 58 -8.49 -2.46 3.28
CA VAL A 58 -7.57 -3.60 3.27
C VAL A 58 -7.04 -3.89 4.67
N VAL A 59 -6.68 -2.87 5.46
CA VAL A 59 -6.22 -3.08 6.83
C VAL A 59 -7.35 -3.59 7.72
N ILE A 60 -8.56 -3.01 7.65
CA ILE A 60 -9.71 -3.47 8.45
C ILE A 60 -10.05 -4.93 8.13
N THR A 61 -10.15 -5.27 6.84
CA THR A 61 -10.44 -6.65 6.39
C THR A 61 -9.31 -7.62 6.73
N GLY A 62 -8.06 -7.19 6.60
CA GLY A 62 -6.88 -7.99 6.99
C GLY A 62 -6.82 -8.27 8.49
N LEU A 63 -7.14 -7.28 9.33
CA LEU A 63 -7.23 -7.46 10.79
C LEU A 63 -8.34 -8.44 11.18
N ALA A 64 -9.51 -8.35 10.53
CA ALA A 64 -10.61 -9.27 10.74
C ALA A 64 -10.28 -10.71 10.29
N GLN A 65 -9.49 -10.87 9.22
CA GLN A 65 -9.05 -12.19 8.78
C GLN A 65 -7.98 -12.78 9.72
N ALA A 66 -7.12 -11.95 10.30
CA ALA A 66 -6.08 -12.39 11.23
C ALA A 66 -6.63 -12.88 12.59
N SER A 67 -7.85 -12.50 12.95
CA SER A 67 -8.54 -13.05 14.14
C SER A 67 -9.26 -14.37 13.87
N ASN A 68 -9.27 -14.87 12.63
CA ASN A 68 -9.89 -16.15 12.29
C ASN A 68 -9.06 -17.33 12.83
N PRO A 69 -9.63 -18.23 13.66
CA PRO A 69 -8.91 -19.37 14.25
C PRO A 69 -8.26 -20.29 13.21
N TYR A 70 -8.88 -20.48 12.05
CA TYR A 70 -8.34 -21.31 10.98
C TYR A 70 -7.05 -20.72 10.36
N VAL A 71 -6.91 -19.39 10.35
CA VAL A 71 -5.71 -18.72 9.86
C VAL A 71 -4.60 -18.82 10.89
N GLN A 72 -4.93 -18.64 12.17
CA GLN A 72 -3.97 -18.72 13.27
C GLN A 72 -3.35 -20.12 13.44
N GLN A 73 -4.12 -21.17 13.14
CA GLN A 73 -3.61 -22.55 13.22
C GLN A 73 -2.66 -22.92 12.07
N LYS A 74 -2.73 -22.23 10.93
CA LYS A 74 -1.99 -22.58 9.72
C LYS A 74 -0.75 -21.73 9.49
N VAL A 75 -0.69 -20.52 10.05
CA VAL A 75 0.37 -19.56 9.76
C VAL A 75 1.27 -19.37 10.98
N THR A 76 2.58 -19.60 10.80
CA THR A 76 3.58 -19.38 11.85
C THR A 76 3.64 -17.89 12.24
N PHE A 77 3.66 -17.59 13.53
CA PHE A 77 3.68 -16.23 14.09
C PHE A 77 4.72 -15.30 13.43
N ILE A 78 5.89 -15.85 13.10
CA ILE A 78 7.02 -15.13 12.49
C ILE A 78 6.66 -14.48 11.15
N PHE A 79 5.68 -14.98 10.41
CA PHE A 79 5.29 -14.42 9.11
C PHE A 79 4.00 -13.60 9.18
N LEU A 80 3.09 -13.92 10.10
CA LEU A 80 1.85 -13.15 10.29
C LEU A 80 2.13 -11.78 10.91
N PHE A 81 3.11 -11.71 11.82
CA PHE A 81 3.46 -10.48 12.51
C PHE A 81 4.03 -9.41 11.55
N PRO A 82 5.10 -9.66 10.75
CA PRO A 82 5.68 -8.65 9.87
C PRO A 82 4.70 -8.18 8.78
N HIS A 83 3.97 -9.10 8.15
CA HIS A 83 3.05 -8.74 7.07
C HIS A 83 1.90 -7.83 7.55
N LYS A 84 1.32 -8.13 8.72
CA LYS A 84 0.29 -7.29 9.34
C LYS A 84 0.80 -5.88 9.63
N TRP A 85 1.97 -5.76 10.25
CA TRP A 85 2.56 -4.47 10.59
C TRP A 85 3.00 -3.67 9.36
N LEU A 86 3.50 -4.33 8.31
CA LEU A 86 3.82 -3.69 7.05
C LEU A 86 2.58 -3.11 6.37
N GLY A 87 1.45 -3.82 6.40
CA GLY A 87 0.17 -3.32 5.88
C GLY A 87 -0.32 -2.08 6.63
N ILE A 88 -0.27 -2.11 7.97
CA ILE A 88 -0.62 -0.96 8.82
C ILE A 88 0.32 0.22 8.57
N LEU A 89 1.62 -0.04 8.48
CA LEU A 89 2.62 0.99 8.26
C LEU A 89 2.47 1.63 6.88
N LEU A 90 2.18 0.83 5.84
CA LEU A 90 1.85 1.34 4.51
C LEU A 90 0.58 2.22 4.54
N LEU A 91 -0.46 1.82 5.27
CA LEU A 91 -1.66 2.63 5.46
C LEU A 91 -1.32 3.97 6.11
N LEU A 92 -0.63 3.96 7.26
CA LEU A 92 -0.28 5.18 7.98
C LEU A 92 0.60 6.09 7.11
N TYR A 93 1.54 5.51 6.38
CA TYR A 93 2.40 6.22 5.46
C TYR A 93 1.60 6.87 4.31
N THR A 94 0.66 6.14 3.72
CA THR A 94 -0.26 6.65 2.69
C THR A 94 -1.08 7.83 3.22
N LEU A 95 -1.70 7.67 4.39
CA LEU A 95 -2.51 8.75 4.99
C LEU A 95 -1.69 9.98 5.38
N ALA A 96 -0.46 9.79 5.89
CA ALA A 96 0.40 10.89 6.30
C ALA A 96 1.01 11.66 5.11
N THR A 97 1.38 10.94 4.05
CA THR A 97 2.01 11.54 2.87
C THR A 97 1.01 12.22 1.95
N PHE A 98 -0.26 11.81 1.98
CA PHE A 98 -1.31 12.46 1.20
C PHE A 98 -1.42 13.98 1.46
N PRO A 99 -1.70 14.47 2.68
CA PRO A 99 -1.80 15.92 2.93
C PRO A 99 -0.47 16.64 2.73
N LEU A 100 0.67 15.97 2.99
CA LEU A 100 1.99 16.52 2.75
C LEU A 100 2.16 16.88 1.26
N ILE A 101 1.91 15.94 0.36
CA ILE A 101 2.06 16.17 -1.09
C ILE A 101 0.94 17.09 -1.59
N TRP A 102 -0.31 16.85 -1.18
CA TRP A 102 -1.47 17.61 -1.66
C TRP A 102 -1.36 19.10 -1.34
N LEU A 103 -1.01 19.44 -0.10
CA LEU A 103 -0.92 20.84 0.34
C LEU A 103 0.40 21.50 -0.06
N LYS A 104 1.52 20.76 0.02
CA LYS A 104 2.85 21.34 -0.21
C LYS A 104 3.44 21.03 -1.58
N GLN A 105 2.67 20.55 -2.56
CA GLN A 105 3.18 20.15 -3.89
C GLN A 105 4.15 21.14 -4.56
N ARG A 106 3.94 22.46 -4.40
CA ARG A 106 4.78 23.53 -4.97
C ARG A 106 5.98 23.90 -4.10
N ASP A 107 5.86 23.78 -2.78
CA ASP A 107 6.89 24.22 -1.83
C ASP A 107 7.77 23.06 -1.32
N LEU A 108 7.31 21.81 -1.51
CA LEU A 108 7.98 20.62 -1.04
C LEU A 108 9.28 20.37 -1.80
N ASN A 109 10.42 20.51 -1.13
CA ASN A 109 11.73 20.24 -1.72
C ASN A 109 11.73 18.92 -2.52
N TRP A 110 12.24 18.95 -3.76
CA TRP A 110 12.25 17.80 -4.66
C TRP A 110 12.90 16.56 -4.03
N LYS A 111 13.94 16.73 -3.20
CA LYS A 111 14.58 15.62 -2.47
C LYS A 111 13.59 14.93 -1.53
N ILE A 112 12.77 15.71 -0.83
CA ILE A 112 11.75 15.19 0.09
C ILE A 112 10.65 14.50 -0.72
N GLY A 113 10.20 15.07 -1.84
CA GLY A 113 9.21 14.43 -2.70
C GLY A 113 9.68 13.10 -3.30
N VAL A 114 10.94 13.03 -3.76
CA VAL A 114 11.57 11.78 -4.21
C VAL A 114 11.69 10.78 -3.06
N LEU A 115 12.13 11.22 -1.88
CA LEU A 115 12.22 10.38 -0.69
C LEU A 115 10.86 9.79 -0.32
N VAL A 116 9.80 10.59 -0.39
CA VAL A 116 8.42 10.13 -0.16
C VAL A 116 8.04 9.02 -1.14
N GLY A 117 8.33 9.24 -2.43
CA GLY A 117 8.10 8.23 -3.47
C GLY A 117 8.89 6.93 -3.22
N ILE A 118 10.19 7.03 -2.94
CA ILE A 118 11.07 5.86 -2.75
C ILE A 118 10.67 5.04 -1.51
N VAL A 119 10.42 5.71 -0.38
CA VAL A 119 10.00 5.03 0.85
C VAL A 119 8.65 4.35 0.63
N GLY A 120 7.69 5.03 0.01
CA GLY A 120 6.40 4.43 -0.35
C GLY A 120 6.53 3.20 -1.25
N LEU A 121 7.37 3.26 -2.29
CA LEU A 121 7.67 2.11 -3.16
C LEU A 121 8.29 0.95 -2.37
N GLY A 122 9.26 1.21 -1.51
CA GLY A 122 9.89 0.19 -0.67
C GLY A 122 8.88 -0.51 0.24
N LEU A 123 7.94 0.24 0.81
CA LEU A 123 6.88 -0.31 1.65
C LEU A 123 5.90 -1.19 0.86
N VAL A 124 5.45 -0.73 -0.31
CA VAL A 124 4.57 -1.53 -1.18
C VAL A 124 5.25 -2.83 -1.59
N ILE A 125 6.51 -2.76 -2.05
CA ILE A 125 7.29 -3.95 -2.44
C ILE A 125 7.45 -4.91 -1.26
N SER A 126 7.69 -4.39 -0.05
CA SER A 126 7.80 -5.20 1.16
C SER A 126 6.48 -5.91 1.48
N VAL A 127 5.35 -5.20 1.45
CA VAL A 127 4.02 -5.79 1.67
C VAL A 127 3.75 -6.92 0.67
N VAL A 128 4.06 -6.70 -0.62
CA VAL A 128 3.89 -7.70 -1.68
C VAL A 128 4.77 -8.92 -1.45
N THR A 129 6.06 -8.71 -1.16
CA THR A 129 7.02 -9.78 -0.97
C THR A 129 6.61 -10.67 0.21
N PHE A 130 6.29 -10.07 1.35
CA PHE A 130 5.81 -10.83 2.52
C PHE A 130 4.46 -11.50 2.26
N GLY A 131 3.55 -10.87 1.52
CA GLY A 131 2.29 -11.48 1.11
C GLY A 131 2.49 -12.70 0.20
N TRP A 132 3.46 -12.64 -0.72
CA TRP A 132 3.83 -13.75 -1.59
C TRP A 132 4.53 -14.88 -0.84
N LEU A 133 5.46 -14.57 0.07
CA LEU A 133 6.11 -15.58 0.91
C LEU A 133 5.09 -16.33 1.77
N LEU A 134 4.13 -15.62 2.37
CA LEU A 134 3.00 -16.23 3.07
C LEU A 134 2.19 -17.16 2.15
N ARG A 135 1.98 -16.79 0.89
CA ARG A 135 1.30 -17.68 -0.05
C ARG A 135 2.11 -18.95 -0.30
N LEU A 136 3.39 -18.83 -0.66
CA LEU A 136 4.25 -19.98 -1.02
C LEU A 136 4.48 -20.97 0.13
N MET A 137 4.49 -20.49 1.37
CA MET A 137 4.79 -21.34 2.53
C MET A 137 3.56 -22.09 3.08
N PHE A 138 2.35 -21.58 2.82
CA PHE A 138 1.12 -22.09 3.45
C PHE A 138 0.06 -22.58 2.45
N PHE A 139 0.28 -22.42 1.14
CA PHE A 139 -0.60 -22.84 0.04
C PHE A 139 0.20 -23.37 -1.14
#